data_AF-A0A9D4L721-F1
#
_entry.id   AF-A0A9D4L721-F1
#
_cell.length_a   1.000
_cell.length_b   1.000
_cell.length_c   1.000
_cell.angle_alpha   90.00
_cell.angle_beta   90.00
_cell.angle_gamma   90.00
#
_symmetry.space_group_name_H-M   'P 1'
#
loop_
_entity.id
_entity.type
_entity.pdbx_description
1 polymer ?
#
loop_
_entity_poly.entity_id
_entity_poly.type
_entity_poly.pdbx_seq_one_letter_code
_entity_poly.pdbx_strand_id
1 'polypeptide(L)' 'MISLISTAMNITGCTAIVSPGDADVDIVKAAVERPRHSTTKLIGEDTDLLILLLHYSNKYHKTI' A
#
# COMPACT_ATOMS: atom_id res chain seq x y z
N MET A 1 15.09 -12.80 7.20
CA MET A 1 15.13 -11.40 7.67
C MET A 1 13.75 -10.76 7.59
N ILE A 2 13.07 -10.81 6.43
CA ILE A 2 11.69 -10.32 6.28
C ILE A 2 10.73 -10.97 7.30
N SER A 3 10.81 -12.28 7.50
CA SER A 3 9.97 -13.00 8.46
C SER A 3 10.07 -12.49 9.90
N LEU A 4 11.27 -12.10 10.35
CA LEU A 4 11.48 -11.58 11.71
C LEU A 4 10.79 -10.23 11.90
N ILE A 5 10.91 -9.35 10.91
CA ILE A 5 10.25 -8.03 10.91
C ILE A 5 8.73 -8.22 10.84
N SER A 6 8.24 -9.09 9.97
CA SER A 6 6.81 -9.40 9.88
C SER A 6 6.24 -9.92 11.21
N THR A 7 6.96 -10.81 11.90
CA THR A 7 6.56 -11.28 13.22
C THR A 7 6.52 -10.14 14.25
N ALA A 8 7.55 -9.28 14.28
CA ALA A 8 7.59 -8.14 15.19
C ALA A 8 6.42 -7.16 14.96
N MET A 9 6.12 -6.83 13.70
CA MET A 9 4.98 -5.96 13.35
C MET A 9 3.66 -6.56 13.78
N ASN A 10 3.46 -7.86 13.56
CA ASN A 10 2.24 -8.55 13.97
C ASN A 10 2.06 -8.53 15.50
N ILE A 11 3.15 -8.68 16.26
CA ILE A 11 3.13 -8.57 17.74
C ILE A 11 2.71 -7.16 18.19
N THR A 12 3.09 -6.11 17.45
CA THR A 12 2.68 -4.73 17.76
C THR A 12 1.29 -4.36 17.24
N GLY A 13 0.53 -5.32 16.70
CA GLY A 13 -0.81 -5.08 16.16
C GLY A 13 -0.83 -4.51 14.74
N CYS A 14 0.32 -4.48 14.05
CA CYS A 14 0.42 -4.10 12.65
C CYS A 14 0.45 -5.33 11.77
N THR A 15 -0.55 -5.49 10.89
CA THR A 15 -0.56 -6.62 9.94
C THR A 15 0.54 -6.46 8.91
N ALA A 16 1.51 -7.38 8.92
CA ALA A 16 2.52 -7.47 7.88
C ALA A 16 2.04 -8.37 6.73
N ILE A 17 2.04 -7.84 5.52
CA ILE A 17 1.65 -8.55 4.30
C ILE A 17 2.90 -8.73 3.44
N VAL A 18 3.19 -9.96 3.03
CA VAL A 18 4.27 -10.26 2.10
C VAL A 18 3.67 -10.33 0.70
N SER A 19 4.04 -9.38 -0.17
CA SER A 19 3.61 -9.43 -1.57
C SER A 19 4.29 -10.60 -2.28
N PRO A 20 3.55 -11.41 -3.06
CA PRO A 20 4.13 -12.41 -3.95
C PRO A 20 4.81 -11.79 -5.17
N GLY A 21 4.60 -10.49 -5.43
CA GLY A 21 5.19 -9.75 -6.53
C GLY A 21 5.80 -8.44 -6.05
N ASP A 22 5.48 -7.36 -6.76
CA ASP A 22 5.95 -6.02 -6.42
C ASP A 22 5.07 -5.40 -5.32
N ALA A 23 5.68 -5.20 -4.14
CA ALA A 23 5.00 -4.63 -2.99
C ALA A 23 4.53 -3.18 -3.24
N ASP A 24 5.26 -2.40 -4.05
CA ASP A 24 4.92 -0.99 -4.30
C ASP A 24 3.60 -0.87 -5.05
N VAL A 25 3.37 -1.78 -6.00
CA VAL A 25 2.12 -1.86 -6.75
C VAL A 25 0.95 -2.24 -5.83
N ASP A 26 1.14 -3.19 -4.92
CA ASP A 26 0.10 -3.62 -3.99
C ASP A 26 -0.24 -2.53 -2.96
N ILE A 27 0.78 -1.85 -2.44
CA ILE A 27 0.66 -0.70 -1.54
C ILE A 27 -0.15 0.41 -2.20
N VAL A 28 0.20 0.77 -3.45
CA VAL A 28 -0.48 1.84 -4.19
C VAL A 28 -1.94 1.48 -4.47
N LYS A 29 -2.22 0.26 -4.92
CA LYS A 29 -3.61 -0.22 -5.15
C LYS A 29 -4.44 -0.16 -3.88
N ALA A 30 -3.88 -0.58 -2.74
CA ALA A 30 -4.55 -0.48 -1.45
C ALA A 30 -4.79 0.99 -1.06
N ALA A 31 -3.81 1.87 -1.30
CA ALA A 31 -3.89 3.29 -0.98
C ALA A 31 -4.92 4.06 -1.81
N VAL A 32 -5.23 3.63 -3.05
CA VAL A 32 -6.31 4.23 -3.86
C VAL A 32 -7.69 3.65 -3.58
N GLU A 33 -7.79 2.37 -3.19
CA GLU A 33 -9.09 1.74 -2.90
C GLU A 33 -9.59 2.03 -1.48
N ARG A 34 -8.72 1.94 -0.47
CA ARG A 34 -9.11 2.04 0.95
C ARG A 34 -9.74 3.39 1.37
N PRO A 35 -9.36 4.55 0.79
CA PRO A 35 -10.03 5.83 1.05
C PRO A 35 -11.55 5.81 0.83
N ARG A 36 -12.08 4.90 0.00
CA ARG A 36 -13.53 4.72 -0.21
C ARG A 36 -14.27 4.26 1.04
N HIS A 37 -13.58 3.65 2.00
CA HIS A 37 -14.17 3.09 3.21
C HIS A 37 -13.74 3.83 4.49
N SER A 38 -12.54 4.40 4.50
CA SER A 38 -11.98 5.05 5.68
C SER A 38 -10.83 6.00 5.31
N THR A 39 -10.64 7.06 6.09
CA THR A 39 -9.46 7.93 5.98
C THR A 39 -8.18 7.09 6.00
N THR A 40 -7.40 7.17 4.93
CA THR A 40 -6.22 6.34 4.72
C THR A 40 -5.00 7.25 4.56
N LYS A 41 -3.90 6.89 5.23
CA LYS A 41 -2.59 7.54 5.07
C LYS A 41 -1.61 6.50 4.54
N LEU A 42 -0.91 6.85 3.48
CA LEU A 42 0.21 6.07 2.96
C LEU A 42 1.52 6.71 3.44
N ILE A 43 2.43 5.87 3.94
CA ILE A 43 3.76 6.27 4.40
C ILE A 43 4.77 5.46 3.61
N GLY A 44 5.71 6.15 2.95
CA GLY A 44 6.80 5.58 2.19
C GLY A 44 7.81 6.68 1.85
N GLU A 45 9.08 6.33 1.70
CA GLU A 45 10.16 7.28 1.34
C GLU A 45 10.32 7.37 -0.18
N ASP A 46 10.00 6.29 -0.90
CA ASP A 46 10.33 6.14 -2.31
C ASP A 46 9.52 7.08 -3.22
N THR A 47 10.21 7.70 -4.17
CA THR A 47 9.62 8.72 -5.06
C THR A 47 8.80 8.12 -6.20
N ASP A 48 9.06 6.86 -6.57
CA ASP A 48 8.27 6.12 -7.58
C ASP A 48 6.88 5.74 -7.06
N LEU A 49 6.69 5.55 -5.74
CA LEU A 49 5.37 5.40 -5.11
C LEU A 49 4.43 6.56 -5.47
N LEU A 50 4.95 7.79 -5.53
CA LEU A 50 4.15 8.95 -5.93
C LEU A 50 3.67 8.85 -7.38
N ILE A 51 4.54 8.41 -8.29
CA ILE A 51 4.21 8.24 -9.71
C ILE A 51 3.18 7.12 -9.88
N LEU A 52 3.36 6.00 -9.17
CA LEU A 52 2.40 4.89 -9.16
C LEU A 52 1.04 5.34 -8.60
N LEU A 53 1.02 6.10 -7.51
CA LEU A 53 -0.21 6.67 -6.94
C LEU A 53 -0.98 7.51 -7.95
N LEU A 54 -0.29 8.40 -8.68
CA LEU A 54 -0.92 9.25 -9.69
C LEU A 54 -1.48 8.40 -10.85
N HIS A 55 -0.70 7.41 -11.32
CA HIS A 55 -1.12 6.50 -12.38
C HIS A 55 -2.39 5.74 -12.02
N TYR A 56 -2.41 5.10 -10.85
CA TYR A 56 -3.56 4.30 -10.42
C TYR A 56 -4.74 5.16 -9.99
N SER A 57 -4.54 6.32 -9.32
CA SER A 57 -5.63 7.21 -8.93
C SER A 57 -6.50 7.63 -10.12
N ASN A 58 -5.87 7.97 -11.25
CA ASN A 58 -6.58 8.32 -12.49
C ASN A 58 -7.40 7.14 -13.06
N LYS A 59 -6.84 5.92 -12.99
CA LYS A 59 -7.52 4.71 -13.45
C LYS A 59 -8.78 4.41 -12.63
N TYR A 60 -8.71 4.56 -11.31
CA TYR A 60 -9.85 4.31 -10.41
C TYR A 60 -10.91 5.43 -10.41
N HIS A 61 -10.57 6.64 -10.86
CA HIS A 61 -11.53 7.75 -11.00
C HIS A 61 -12.41 7.65 -12.26
N LYS A 62 -11.92 7.02 -13.33
CA LYS A 62 -12.67 6.83 -14.60
C LYS A 62 -13.77 5.75 -14.55
N THR A 63 -13.92 5.06 -13.42
CA THR A 63 -14.85 3.92 -13.28
C THR A 63 -16.04 4.28 -12.39
N ILE A 64 -16.31 5.57 -12.20
CA ILE A 64 -17.50 6.10 -11.50
C ILE A 64 -18.32 6.92 -12.49
#